data_AF-A0A0B6YI17-F1
#
_entry.id   AF-A0A0B6YI17-F1
#
_cell.length_a   1.000
_cell.length_b   1.000
_cell.length_c   1.000
_cell.angle_alpha   90.00
_cell.angle_beta   90.00
_cell.angle_gamma   90.00
#
_symmetry.space_group_name_H-M   'P 1'
#
loop_
_entity.id
_entity.type
_entity.pdbx_description
1 polymer ?
#
loop_
_entity_poly.entity_id
_entity_poly.type
_entity_poly.pdbx_seq_one_letter_code
_entity_poly.pdbx_strand_id
1 'polypeptide(L)' 'ESGLVPSQFVEELSCNGDPVEALPYFHGYITKEEAVDKLMKAGEGSYLVRPSENSPGDYSLFFLCGKEVKRFR' A
#
# COMPACT_ATOMS: atom_id res chain seq x y z
N GLU A 1 -14.29 -12.54 21.85
CA GLU A 1 -13.49 -13.73 22.18
C GLU A 1 -12.03 -13.29 22.33
N SER A 2 -11.28 -13.83 23.28
CA SER A 2 -9.87 -13.49 23.52
C SER A 2 -9.04 -14.77 23.71
N GLY A 3 -7.78 -14.74 23.26
CA GLY A 3 -6.85 -15.88 23.30
C GLY A 3 -5.40 -15.43 23.39
N LEU A 4 -4.49 -16.36 23.69
CA LEU A 4 -3.05 -16.10 23.82
C LEU A 4 -2.36 -16.37 22.48
N VAL A 5 -1.55 -15.43 22.01
CA VAL A 5 -0.69 -15.59 20.81
C VAL A 5 0.77 -15.56 21.25
N PRO A 6 1.62 -16.52 20.84
CA PRO A 6 3.04 -16.49 21.15
C PRO A 6 3.73 -15.26 20.55
N SER A 7 4.60 -14.62 21.33
CA SER A 7 5.27 -13.36 20.95
C SER A 7 6.08 -13.44 19.66
N GLN A 8 6.65 -14.61 19.34
CA GLN A 8 7.43 -14.83 18.11
C GLN A 8 6.61 -14.71 16.81
N PHE A 9 5.28 -14.73 16.88
CA PHE A 9 4.37 -14.60 15.73
C PHE A 9 3.72 -13.23 15.63
N VAL A 10 4.09 -12.29 16.51
CA VAL A 10 3.60 -10.90 16.46
C VAL A 10 4.77 -9.96 16.29
N GLU A 11 4.54 -8.88 15.58
CA GLU A 11 5.49 -7.79 15.44
C GLU A 11 4.83 -6.53 15.99
N GLU A 12 5.54 -5.79 16.84
CA GLU A 12 5.05 -4.50 17.31
C GLU A 12 5.05 -3.52 16.15
N LEU A 13 3.87 -3.01 15.78
CA LEU A 13 3.77 -1.96 14.79
C LEU A 13 4.41 -0.68 15.36
N SER A 14 5.56 -0.28 14.80
CA SER A 14 6.34 0.88 15.23
C SER A 14 5.68 2.25 14.96
N CYS A 15 4.43 2.30 14.51
CA CYS A 15 3.81 3.56 14.10
C CYS A 15 3.19 4.31 15.31
N ASN A 16 3.86 5.38 15.75
CA ASN A 16 3.23 6.44 16.55
C ASN A 16 2.27 7.33 15.69
N GLY A 17 1.84 6.85 14.52
CA GLY A 17 1.11 7.59 13.49
C GLY A 17 -0.20 6.90 13.07
N ASP A 18 -0.79 7.36 11.96
CA ASP A 18 -2.02 6.78 11.41
C ASP A 18 -1.83 5.26 11.13
N PRO A 19 -2.73 4.37 11.59
CA PRO A 19 -2.65 2.93 11.34
C PRO A 19 -2.48 2.55 9.86
N VAL A 20 -2.93 3.40 8.92
CA VAL A 20 -2.78 3.16 7.49
C VAL A 20 -1.31 3.16 7.05
N GLU A 21 -0.46 3.94 7.71
CA GLU A 21 0.98 4.06 7.41
C GLU A 21 1.76 2.77 7.74
N ALA A 22 1.18 1.91 8.58
CA ALA A 22 1.76 0.61 8.92
C ALA A 22 1.41 -0.49 7.90
N LEU A 23 0.51 -0.24 6.96
CA LEU A 23 0.11 -1.24 5.98
C LEU A 23 1.22 -1.42 4.94
N PRO A 24 1.70 -2.66 4.68
CA PRO A 24 2.85 -2.90 3.81
C PRO A 24 2.60 -2.52 2.33
N TYR A 25 1.33 -2.39 1.94
CA TYR A 25 0.90 -1.96 0.61
C TYR A 25 0.54 -0.47 0.53
N PHE A 26 0.66 0.27 1.64
CA PHE A 26 0.44 1.71 1.66
C PHE A 26 1.77 2.45 1.43
N HIS A 27 1.76 3.39 0.49
CA HIS A 27 2.99 4.08 0.08
C HIS A 27 2.94 5.60 0.26
N GLY A 28 1.97 6.13 1.01
CA GLY A 28 1.86 7.55 1.28
C GLY A 28 1.78 8.40 0.00
N TYR A 29 2.26 9.64 0.09
CA TYR A 29 2.21 10.64 -0.98
C TYR A 29 3.37 10.48 -1.98
N ILE A 30 3.36 9.39 -2.75
CA ILE A 30 4.23 9.23 -3.94
C ILE A 30 3.60 9.86 -5.19
N THR A 31 4.29 10.07 -6.29
CA THR A 31 3.66 10.49 -7.55
C THR A 31 3.04 9.30 -8.29
N LYS A 32 2.23 9.57 -9.32
CA LYS A 32 1.74 8.52 -10.23
C LYS A 32 2.91 7.78 -10.90
N GLU A 33 3.93 8.51 -11.31
CA GLU A 33 5.11 7.98 -12.00
C GLU A 33 5.93 7.08 -11.06
N GLU A 34 6.13 7.52 -9.81
CA GLU A 34 6.80 6.71 -8.78
C GLU A 34 6.04 5.42 -8.46
N ALA A 35 4.70 5.47 -8.46
CA ALA A 35 3.87 4.29 -8.28
C ALA A 35 4.07 3.28 -9.42
N VAL A 36 4.07 3.74 -10.67
CA VAL A 36 4.31 2.89 -11.84
C VAL A 36 5.71 2.27 -11.77
N ASP A 37 6.74 3.06 -11.50
CA ASP A 37 8.12 2.58 -11.40
C ASP A 37 8.30 1.52 -10.31
N LYS A 38 7.67 1.70 -9.15
CA LYS A 38 7.69 0.72 -8.05
C LYS A 38 7.06 -0.61 -8.49
N LEU A 39 5.89 -0.56 -9.12
CA LEU A 39 5.20 -1.76 -9.57
C LEU A 39 5.98 -2.50 -10.66
N MET A 40 6.55 -1.77 -11.62
CA MET A 40 7.38 -2.37 -12.67
C MET A 40 8.62 -3.08 -12.11
N LYS A 41 9.20 -2.56 -11.03
CA LYS A 41 10.32 -3.21 -10.31
C LYS A 41 9.88 -4.42 -9.48
N ALA A 42 8.68 -4.38 -8.91
CA ALA A 42 8.13 -5.45 -8.07
C ALA A 42 7.64 -6.66 -8.89
N GLY A 43 7.17 -6.43 -10.12
CA GLY A 43 6.75 -7.48 -11.05
C GLY A 43 5.24 -7.73 -11.10
N GLU A 44 4.82 -8.62 -11.98
CA GLU A 44 3.42 -8.94 -12.27
C GLU A 44 2.63 -9.32 -11.01
N GLY A 45 1.42 -8.80 -10.87
CA GLY A 45 0.55 -9.03 -9.71
C GLY A 45 0.84 -8.12 -8.51
N SER A 46 1.87 -7.28 -8.58
CA SER A 46 2.12 -6.27 -7.55
C SER A 46 1.04 -5.19 -7.53
N TYR A 47 0.83 -4.61 -6.34
CA TYR A 47 -0.12 -3.53 -6.13
C TYR A 47 0.37 -2.58 -5.03
N LEU A 48 -0.20 -1.38 -5.02
CA LEU A 48 -0.04 -0.41 -3.95
C LEU A 48 -1.24 0.51 -3.82
N VAL A 49 -1.41 1.09 -2.64
CA VAL A 49 -2.41 2.11 -2.34
C VAL A 49 -1.71 3.42 -1.95
N ARG A 50 -2.25 4.54 -2.43
CA ARG A 50 -1.78 5.89 -2.12
C ARG A 50 -2.95 6.87 -1.98
N PRO A 51 -2.80 8.01 -1.27
CA PRO A 51 -3.78 9.09 -1.31
C PRO A 51 -3.97 9.62 -2.73
N SER A 52 -5.20 10.02 -3.07
CA SER A 52 -5.55 10.57 -4.39
C SER A 52 -5.16 12.04 -4.50
N GLU A 53 -4.38 12.40 -5.52
CA GLU A 53 -4.06 13.80 -5.83
C GLU A 53 -5.28 14.60 -6.29
N ASN A 54 -6.16 13.97 -7.05
CA ASN A 54 -7.29 14.65 -7.69
C ASN A 54 -8.50 14.76 -6.75
N SER A 55 -8.47 14.09 -5.60
CA SER A 55 -9.60 14.05 -4.68
C SER A 55 -9.12 13.82 -3.26
N PRO A 56 -8.85 14.93 -2.54
CA PRO A 56 -8.42 14.88 -1.16
C PRO A 56 -9.36 14.04 -0.29
N GLY A 57 -8.78 13.14 0.52
CA GLY A 57 -9.52 12.21 1.37
C GLY A 57 -9.79 10.84 0.75
N ASP A 58 -9.71 10.71 -0.58
CA ASP A 58 -9.82 9.42 -1.26
C ASP A 58 -8.44 8.77 -1.45
N TYR A 59 -8.46 7.47 -1.72
CA TYR A 59 -7.28 6.68 -2.09
C TYR A 59 -7.32 6.29 -3.57
N SER A 60 -6.20 5.77 -4.07
CA SER A 60 -6.12 5.14 -5.38
C SER A 60 -5.31 3.86 -5.28
N LEU A 61 -5.86 2.77 -5.81
CA LEU A 61 -5.19 1.48 -5.96
C LEU A 61 -4.51 1.44 -7.32
N PHE A 62 -3.23 1.09 -7.34
CA PHE A 62 -2.46 0.82 -8.54
C PHE A 62 -2.14 -0.68 -8.56
N PHE A 63 -2.41 -1.34 -9.69
CA PHE A 63 -2.23 -2.78 -9.85
C PHE A 63 -1.54 -3.09 -11.19
N LEU A 64 -0.46 -3.87 -11.15
CA LEU A 64 0.26 -4.30 -12.36
C LEU A 64 -0.30 -5.63 -12.86
N CYS A 65 -0.92 -5.59 -14.03
CA CYS A 65 -1.49 -6.76 -14.69
C CYS A 65 -1.27 -6.70 -16.20
N GLY A 66 -0.71 -7.76 -16.78
CA GLY A 66 -0.45 -7.84 -18.20
C GLY A 66 0.53 -6.78 -18.69
N LYS A 67 1.55 -6.44 -17.88
CA LYS A 67 2.51 -5.34 -18.12
C LYS A 67 1.88 -3.93 -18.16
N GLU A 68 0.62 -3.80 -17.78
CA GLU A 68 -0.07 -2.52 -17.67
C GLU A 68 -0.37 -2.21 -16.20
N VAL A 69 -0.12 -0.98 -15.78
CA VAL A 69 -0.54 -0.51 -14.46
C VAL A 69 -1.94 0.07 -14.57
N LYS A 70 -2.91 -0.56 -13.91
CA LYS A 70 -4.29 -0.11 -13.81
C LYS A 70 -4.51 0.67 -12.53
N ARG A 71 -5.24 1.78 -12.63
CA ARG A 71 -5.62 2.63 -11.50
C ARG A 71 -7.11 2.47 -11.20
N PHE A 72 -7.42 2.28 -9.92
CA PHE A 72 -8.78 2.27 -9.38
C PHE A 72 -8.91 3.36 -8.32
N ARG A 73 -10.13 3.88 -8.15
CA ARG A 73 -10.50 4.85 -7.13
C ARG A 73 -11.52 4.22 -6.19
#